data_AF-A0A838D2F2-F1
#
_entry.id   AF-A0A838D2F2-F1
#
_cell.length_a   1.000
_cell.length_b   1.000
_cell.length_c   1.000
_cell.angle_alpha   90.00
_cell.angle_beta   90.00
_cell.angle_gamma   90.00
#
_symmetry.space_group_name_H-M   'P 1'
#
loop_
_entity.id
_entity.type
_entity.pdbx_description
1 polymer ?
#
loop_
_entity_poly.entity_id
_entity_poly.type
_entity_poly.pdbx_seq_one_letter_code
_entity_poly.pdbx_strand_id
1 'polypeptide(L)'
;MGLVAKFLPPLLRQLREPLGLGRSVQSRRSRELTPRTKTADRVVQSICPYCAVGCGQKVYVKDERVIQIEGDPDSPISRGRLCPKGAASQQLVNNPTREKKVKYRRPYGTQWEELELETAMDMIADRVVKTRRETWEQETQDGRPLHRTRGFAFLGGATLDTEENYLIKKFFSAAGAISIENQARI
;
A
#
# COMPACT_ATOMS: atom_id res chain seq x y z
N MET A 1 51.00 -2.79 18.72
CA MET A 1 50.87 -1.32 18.50
C MET A 1 49.42 -0.80 18.40
N GLY A 2 48.38 -1.55 18.84
CA GLY A 2 46.98 -1.15 18.63
C GLY A 2 46.27 -0.46 19.81
N LEU A 3 46.81 -0.53 21.03
CA LEU A 3 46.12 -0.01 22.23
C LEU A 3 46.31 1.49 22.47
N VAL A 4 47.48 2.05 22.14
CA VAL A 4 47.85 3.45 22.43
C VAL A 4 47.03 4.45 21.59
N ALA A 5 46.62 4.06 20.38
CA ALA A 5 45.83 4.90 19.49
C ALA A 5 44.38 5.15 19.98
N LYS A 6 43.85 4.32 20.88
CA LYS A 6 42.50 4.49 21.44
C LYS A 6 42.40 5.61 22.48
N PHE A 7 43.52 6.02 23.08
CA PHE A 7 43.58 7.04 24.16
C PHE A 7 44.16 8.39 23.72
N LEU A 8 44.66 8.53 22.49
CA LEU A 8 45.12 9.82 21.98
C LEU A 8 43.92 10.78 21.82
N PRO A 9 43.98 12.02 22.35
CA PRO A 9 42.99 13.07 22.08
C PRO A 9 42.71 13.24 20.58
N PRO A 10 41.46 13.52 20.15
CA PRO A 10 41.08 13.65 18.74
C PRO A 10 42.00 14.59 17.94
N LEU A 11 42.43 15.70 18.56
CA LEU A 11 43.35 16.68 17.99
C LEU A 11 44.71 16.06 17.58
N LEU A 12 45.28 15.18 18.43
CA LEU A 12 46.57 14.53 18.14
C LEU A 12 46.46 13.44 17.08
N ARG A 13 45.26 12.88 16.87
CA ARG A 13 45.01 11.93 15.76
C ARG A 13 44.96 12.65 14.41
N GLN A 14 44.42 13.86 14.39
CA GLN A 14 44.32 14.69 13.19
C GLN A 14 45.69 15.17 12.69
N LEU A 15 46.66 15.38 13.58
CA LEU A 15 48.04 15.74 13.18
C LEU A 15 48.73 14.68 12.31
N ARG A 16 48.24 13.43 12.30
CA ARG A 16 48.75 12.33 11.46
C ARG A 16 48.02 12.20 10.12
N GLU A 17 46.96 13.00 9.90
CA GLU A 17 46.16 12.99 8.68
C GLU A 17 46.06 14.43 8.15
N PRO A 18 46.91 14.84 7.18
CA PRO A 18 47.07 16.24 6.78
C PRO A 18 45.81 16.92 6.25
N LEU A 19 44.81 16.14 5.80
CA LEU A 19 43.53 16.66 5.33
C LEU A 19 42.46 16.73 6.43
N GLY A 20 42.66 16.09 7.59
CA GLY A 20 41.65 16.02 8.65
C GLY A 20 40.33 15.35 8.25
N LEU A 21 40.30 14.63 7.12
CA LEU A 21 39.10 13.96 6.57
C LEU A 21 39.17 12.42 6.68
N GLY A 22 40.23 11.89 7.30
CA GLY A 22 40.45 10.45 7.37
C GLY A 22 39.80 9.80 8.59
N ARG A 23 40.36 8.68 9.04
CA ARG A 23 39.77 7.89 10.13
C ARG A 23 39.88 8.61 11.47
N SER A 24 40.78 9.58 11.61
CA SER A 24 41.01 10.33 12.84
C SER A 24 39.79 11.17 13.28
N VAL A 25 38.97 11.60 12.32
CA VAL A 25 37.78 12.45 12.56
C VAL A 25 36.46 11.68 12.56
N GLN A 26 36.50 10.39 12.24
CA GLN A 26 35.30 9.55 12.28
C GLN A 26 34.95 9.21 13.73
N SER A 27 33.76 9.65 14.15
CA SER A 27 33.18 9.23 15.43
C SER A 27 32.92 7.72 15.45
N ARG A 28 32.85 7.13 16.65
CA ARG A 28 32.42 5.74 16.83
C ARG A 28 31.07 5.49 16.15
N ARG A 29 30.11 6.41 16.35
CA ARG A 29 28.79 6.38 15.70
C ARG A 29 28.92 6.28 14.18
N SER A 30 29.71 7.16 13.56
CA SER A 30 29.91 7.16 12.10
C SER A 30 30.46 5.83 11.58
N ARG A 31 31.34 5.17 12.34
CA ARG A 31 31.92 3.87 11.98
C ARG A 31 30.95 2.70 12.15
N GLU A 32 30.03 2.81 13.10
CA GLU A 32 29.04 1.77 13.42
C GLU A 32 27.72 1.95 12.66
N LEU A 33 27.53 3.06 11.94
CA LEU A 33 26.36 3.28 11.09
C LEU A 33 26.29 2.18 10.02
N THR A 34 25.16 1.48 10.00
CA THR A 34 24.83 0.49 8.98
C THR A 34 23.55 0.90 8.25
N PRO A 35 23.32 0.41 7.02
CA PRO A 35 22.05 0.61 6.34
C PRO A 35 20.88 0.13 7.19
N ARG A 36 19.75 0.84 7.14
CA ARG A 36 18.50 0.46 7.83
C ARG A 36 17.98 -0.91 7.40
N THR A 37 18.36 -1.33 6.19
CA THR A 37 18.02 -2.61 5.58
C THR A 37 18.85 -3.78 6.10
N LYS A 38 19.98 -3.53 6.80
CA LYS A 38 20.89 -4.60 7.27
C LYS A 38 20.22 -5.59 8.22
N THR A 39 19.21 -5.14 8.95
CA THR A 39 18.48 -5.96 9.93
C THR A 39 17.22 -6.62 9.36
N ALA A 40 16.98 -6.55 8.06
CA ALA A 40 15.84 -7.21 7.43
C ALA A 40 16.03 -8.73 7.46
N ASP A 41 14.97 -9.46 7.80
CA ASP A 41 14.96 -10.93 7.78
C ASP A 41 14.78 -11.44 6.35
N ARG A 42 14.03 -10.69 5.53
CA ARG A 42 13.81 -10.98 4.11
C ARG A 42 13.57 -9.72 3.28
N VAL A 43 13.75 -9.87 1.98
CA VAL A 43 13.43 -8.85 0.97
C VAL A 43 12.45 -9.46 -0.03
N VAL A 44 11.35 -8.75 -0.28
CA VAL A 44 10.30 -9.18 -1.21
C VAL A 44 10.20 -8.15 -2.33
N GLN A 45 10.05 -8.62 -3.57
CA GLN A 45 9.83 -7.73 -4.71
C GLN A 45 8.35 -7.34 -4.80
N SER A 46 8.10 -6.09 -5.16
CA SER A 46 6.75 -5.55 -5.37
C SER A 46 6.78 -4.45 -6.44
N ILE A 47 5.60 -3.93 -6.77
CA ILE A 47 5.42 -2.85 -7.75
C ILE A 47 4.84 -1.62 -7.04
N CYS A 48 5.35 -0.44 -7.43
CA CYS A 48 4.88 0.84 -6.93
C CYS A 48 3.38 1.04 -7.22
N PRO A 49 2.53 1.31 -6.19
CA PRO A 49 1.07 1.36 -6.34
C PRO A 49 0.53 2.74 -6.78
N TYR A 50 1.37 3.59 -7.39
CA TYR A 50 1.00 4.97 -7.69
C TYR A 50 0.60 5.18 -9.15
N CYS A 51 1.54 5.56 -10.01
CA CYS A 51 1.26 5.81 -11.42
C CYS A 51 1.47 4.55 -12.26
N ALA A 52 1.01 4.58 -13.51
CA ALA A 52 1.11 3.47 -14.46
C ALA A 52 2.53 3.18 -15.00
N VAL A 53 3.57 3.80 -14.44
CA VAL A 53 4.97 3.49 -14.82
C VAL A 53 5.36 2.07 -14.37
N GLY A 54 4.84 1.61 -13.22
CA GLY A 54 5.15 0.27 -12.72
C GLY A 54 6.60 0.11 -12.24
N CYS A 55 7.14 1.10 -11.52
CA CYS A 55 8.48 1.00 -10.94
C CYS A 55 8.58 -0.21 -9.99
N GLY A 56 9.58 -1.08 -10.19
CA GLY A 56 9.86 -2.18 -9.26
C GLY A 56 10.40 -1.68 -7.93
N GLN A 57 10.04 -2.39 -6.85
CA GLN A 57 10.39 -2.08 -5.47
C GLN A 57 10.93 -3.31 -4.74
N LYS A 58 11.90 -3.09 -3.84
CA LYS A 58 12.35 -4.06 -2.84
C LYS A 58 11.80 -3.66 -1.47
N VAL A 59 10.98 -4.53 -0.90
CA VAL A 59 10.33 -4.38 0.39
C VAL A 59 11.11 -5.18 1.43
N TYR A 60 11.71 -4.49 2.38
CA TYR A 60 12.51 -5.09 3.45
C TYR A 60 11.61 -5.34 4.66
N VAL A 61 11.59 -6.58 5.12
CA VAL A 61 10.70 -7.03 6.21
C VAL A 61 11.52 -7.52 7.39
N LYS A 62 11.08 -7.15 8.59
CA LYS A 62 11.61 -7.67 9.85
C LYS A 62 10.46 -7.90 10.83
N ASP A 63 10.43 -9.05 11.50
CA ASP A 63 9.39 -9.38 12.49
C ASP A 63 7.97 -9.20 11.90
N GLU A 64 7.76 -9.65 10.65
CA GLU A 64 6.53 -9.48 9.87
C GLU A 64 6.09 -8.01 9.65
N ARG A 65 7.00 -7.04 9.80
CA ARG A 65 6.74 -5.63 9.56
C ARG A 65 7.64 -5.08 8.46
N VAL A 66 7.06 -4.21 7.63
CA VAL A 66 7.82 -3.49 6.60
C VAL A 66 8.70 -2.45 7.29
N ILE A 67 10.02 -2.60 7.23
CA ILE A 67 10.95 -1.65 7.84
C ILE A 67 11.51 -0.64 6.85
N GLN A 68 11.51 -0.97 5.55
CA GLN A 68 12.00 -0.09 4.49
C GLN A 68 11.45 -0.53 3.13
N ILE A 69 11.27 0.43 2.22
CA ILE A 69 10.99 0.18 0.80
C ILE A 69 11.96 1.01 -0.05
N GLU A 70 12.63 0.36 -0.99
CA GLU A 70 13.55 1.01 -1.94
C GLU A 70 13.23 0.57 -3.37
N GLY A 71 13.80 1.25 -4.37
CA GLY A 71 13.61 0.86 -5.76
C GLY A 71 14.38 -0.42 -6.07
N ASP A 72 13.82 -1.29 -6.89
CA ASP A 72 14.50 -2.51 -7.31
C ASP A 72 15.51 -2.21 -8.44
N PRO A 73 16.83 -2.38 -8.23
CA PRO A 73 17.84 -2.21 -9.28
C PRO A 73 17.62 -3.11 -10.49
N ASP A 74 16.98 -4.28 -10.28
CA ASP A 74 16.74 -5.29 -11.31
C ASP A 74 15.49 -4.96 -12.16
N SER A 75 14.73 -3.93 -11.78
CA SER A 75 13.57 -3.48 -12.55
C SER A 75 13.99 -3.00 -13.95
N PRO A 76 13.45 -3.55 -15.04
CA PRO A 76 13.77 -3.10 -16.40
C PRO A 76 13.31 -1.67 -16.66
N ILE A 77 12.24 -1.24 -15.98
CA ILE A 77 11.65 0.10 -16.11
C ILE A 77 12.41 1.15 -15.30
N SER A 78 12.51 0.98 -13.98
CA SER A 78 13.02 2.03 -13.10
C SER A 78 14.50 1.90 -12.73
N ARG A 79 15.13 0.71 -12.87
CA ARG A 79 16.54 0.43 -12.53
C ARG A 79 16.94 0.98 -11.15
N GLY A 80 16.11 0.73 -10.14
CA GLY A 80 16.32 1.17 -8.76
C GLY A 80 15.85 2.58 -8.43
N ARG A 81 15.34 3.35 -9.40
CA ARG A 81 14.92 4.74 -9.16
C ARG A 81 13.46 4.80 -8.72
N LEU A 82 13.19 5.59 -7.69
CA LEU A 82 11.82 5.94 -7.27
C LEU A 82 11.65 7.45 -7.22
N CYS A 83 10.49 7.94 -7.65
CA CYS A 83 10.09 9.31 -7.37
C CYS A 83 9.71 9.47 -5.88
N PRO A 84 9.46 10.70 -5.39
CA PRO A 84 9.13 10.92 -3.97
C PRO A 84 7.92 10.11 -3.48
N LYS A 85 6.92 9.88 -4.34
CA LYS A 85 5.75 9.03 -4.02
C LYS A 85 6.17 7.58 -3.75
N GLY A 86 6.90 6.97 -4.68
CA GLY A 86 7.37 5.59 -4.55
C GLY A 86 8.33 5.42 -3.37
N ALA A 87 9.26 6.35 -3.18
CA ALA A 87 10.21 6.31 -2.07
C ALA A 87 9.53 6.47 -0.68
N ALA A 88 8.38 7.15 -0.63
CA ALA A 88 7.60 7.32 0.58
C ALA A 88 6.53 6.22 0.81
N SER A 89 6.41 5.23 -0.08
CA SER A 89 5.37 4.18 0.00
C SER A 89 5.40 3.37 1.29
N GLN A 90 6.54 3.26 1.98
CA GLN A 90 6.64 2.64 3.30
C GLN A 90 5.74 3.33 4.35
N GLN A 91 5.54 4.64 4.22
CA GLN A 91 4.67 5.41 5.12
C GLN A 91 3.19 5.05 4.96
N LEU A 92 2.77 4.55 3.79
CA LEU A 92 1.37 4.13 3.56
C LEU A 92 1.01 2.92 4.43
N VAL A 93 1.90 1.93 4.51
CA VAL A 93 1.64 0.68 5.24
C VAL A 93 1.73 0.88 6.75
N ASN A 94 2.69 1.68 7.20
CA ASN A 94 3.00 1.91 8.62
C ASN A 94 2.35 3.16 9.20
N ASN A 95 1.45 3.82 8.48
CA ASN A 95 0.81 5.04 8.97
C ASN A 95 0.02 4.75 10.26
N PRO A 96 0.26 5.46 11.38
CA PRO A 96 -0.55 5.31 12.58
C PRO A 96 -2.03 5.68 12.37
N THR A 97 -2.34 6.49 11.35
CA THR A 97 -3.72 6.87 11.02
C THR A 97 -4.45 5.87 10.12
N ARG A 98 -3.79 4.76 9.72
CA ARG A 98 -4.43 3.72 8.92
C ARG A 98 -5.54 3.06 9.73
N GLU A 99 -6.77 3.15 9.23
CA GLU A 99 -7.92 2.47 9.81
C GLU A 99 -7.78 0.95 9.66
N LYS A 100 -8.09 0.22 10.72
CA LYS A 100 -7.95 -1.24 10.82
C LYS A 100 -9.23 -1.93 11.28
N LYS A 101 -10.23 -1.16 11.66
CA LYS A 101 -11.52 -1.65 12.14
C LYS A 101 -12.63 -1.13 11.24
N VAL A 102 -13.71 -1.90 11.14
CA VAL A 102 -14.89 -1.46 10.41
C VAL A 102 -15.52 -0.29 11.15
N LYS A 103 -15.81 0.78 10.41
CA LYS A 103 -16.54 1.95 10.91
C LYS A 103 -17.93 1.97 10.30
N TYR A 104 -18.94 2.02 11.16
CA TYR A 104 -20.34 2.08 10.79
C TYR A 104 -20.96 3.38 11.24
N ARG A 105 -21.78 3.97 10.38
CA ARG A 105 -22.57 5.16 10.69
C ARG A 105 -24.04 4.84 10.49
N ARG A 106 -24.82 4.93 11.57
CA ARG A 106 -26.26 4.69 11.52
C ARG A 106 -26.98 5.70 10.62
N PRO A 107 -28.13 5.34 10.01
CA PRO A 107 -29.00 6.29 9.34
C PRO A 107 -29.28 7.51 10.24
N TYR A 108 -29.14 8.71 9.69
CA TYR A 108 -29.28 9.99 10.40
C TYR A 108 -28.28 10.24 11.55
N GLY A 109 -27.34 9.32 11.80
CA GLY A 109 -26.30 9.50 12.81
C GLY A 109 -25.21 10.48 12.37
N THR A 110 -24.48 11.05 13.33
CA THR A 110 -23.34 11.95 13.08
C THR A 110 -22.01 11.39 13.53
N GLN A 111 -22.02 10.28 14.26
CA GLN A 111 -20.83 9.65 14.84
C GLN A 111 -20.54 8.31 14.18
N TRP A 112 -19.26 7.91 14.22
CA TRP A 112 -18.81 6.58 13.82
C TRP A 112 -18.85 5.61 14.99
N GLU A 113 -19.24 4.38 14.68
CA GLU A 113 -19.24 3.25 15.60
C GLU A 113 -18.34 2.15 15.03
N GLU A 114 -17.78 1.31 15.89
CA GLU A 114 -17.04 0.14 15.44
C GLU A 114 -17.98 -1.05 15.33
N LEU A 115 -17.81 -1.87 14.29
CA LEU A 115 -18.49 -3.15 14.13
C LEU A 115 -17.48 -4.26 13.91
N GLU A 116 -17.87 -5.48 14.27
CA GLU A 116 -17.19 -6.68 13.79
C GLU A 116 -17.35 -6.81 12.27
N LEU A 117 -16.30 -7.31 11.62
CA LEU A 117 -16.27 -7.45 10.17
C LEU A 117 -17.43 -8.32 9.68
N GLU A 118 -17.68 -9.45 10.34
CA GLU A 118 -18.75 -10.39 9.96
C GLU A 118 -20.13 -9.72 9.97
N THR A 119 -20.46 -9.03 11.07
CA THR A 119 -21.72 -8.29 11.20
C THR A 119 -21.89 -7.25 10.09
N ALA A 120 -20.82 -6.55 9.74
CA ALA A 120 -20.85 -5.57 8.65
C ALA A 120 -21.06 -6.24 7.28
N MET A 121 -20.42 -7.39 7.04
CA MET A 121 -20.57 -8.15 5.80
C MET A 121 -21.97 -8.71 5.63
N ASP A 122 -22.57 -9.29 6.68
CA ASP A 122 -23.97 -9.75 6.68
C ASP A 122 -24.93 -8.59 6.35
N MET A 123 -24.73 -7.47 7.04
CA MET A 123 -25.49 -6.24 6.81
C MET A 123 -25.40 -5.74 5.36
N ILE A 124 -24.22 -5.81 4.74
CA ILE A 124 -24.02 -5.41 3.33
C ILE A 124 -24.71 -6.43 2.41
N ALA A 125 -24.53 -7.72 2.64
CA ALA A 125 -25.11 -8.79 1.84
C ALA A 125 -26.64 -8.71 1.84
N ASP A 126 -27.28 -8.57 3.01
CA ASP A 126 -28.73 -8.42 3.14
C ASP A 126 -29.27 -7.23 2.34
N ARG A 127 -28.58 -6.09 2.42
CA ARG A 127 -28.96 -4.89 1.68
C ARG A 127 -28.82 -5.10 0.17
N VAL A 128 -27.71 -5.67 -0.29
CA VAL A 128 -27.48 -5.95 -1.72
C VAL A 128 -28.54 -6.92 -2.26
N VAL A 129 -28.81 -8.00 -1.53
CA VAL A 129 -29.82 -9.01 -1.93
C VAL A 129 -31.22 -8.40 -1.94
N LYS A 130 -31.59 -7.65 -0.90
CA LYS A 130 -32.88 -6.96 -0.81
C LYS A 130 -33.06 -5.98 -1.97
N THR A 131 -32.11 -5.05 -2.16
CA THR A 131 -32.17 -4.05 -3.23
C THR A 131 -32.22 -4.73 -4.60
N ARG A 132 -31.40 -5.77 -4.83
CA ARG A 132 -31.44 -6.52 -6.08
C ARG A 132 -32.83 -7.07 -6.38
N ARG A 133 -33.50 -7.66 -5.39
CA ARG A 133 -34.86 -8.22 -5.55
C ARG A 133 -35.89 -7.13 -5.83
N GLU A 134 -35.82 -6.00 -5.11
CA GLU A 134 -36.76 -4.89 -5.23
C GLU A 134 -36.64 -4.14 -6.57
N THR A 135 -35.45 -4.12 -7.16
CA THR A 135 -35.18 -3.34 -8.39
C THR A 135 -34.78 -4.23 -9.58
N TRP A 136 -35.16 -5.50 -9.58
CA TRP A 136 -34.87 -6.42 -10.67
C TRP A 136 -35.78 -6.14 -11.88
N GLU A 137 -35.16 -5.97 -13.05
CA GLU A 137 -35.84 -5.83 -14.33
C GLU A 137 -35.64 -7.12 -15.14
N GLN A 138 -36.68 -7.95 -15.21
CA GLN A 138 -36.65 -9.22 -15.93
C GLN A 138 -36.63 -9.00 -17.45
N GLU A 139 -37.50 -8.12 -17.94
CA GLU A 139 -37.74 -7.86 -19.37
C GLU A 139 -37.94 -6.36 -19.63
N THR A 140 -37.75 -5.94 -20.88
CA THR A 140 -38.12 -4.60 -21.37
C THR A 140 -39.64 -4.48 -21.55
N GLN A 141 -40.16 -3.26 -21.77
CA GLN A 141 -41.58 -3.04 -22.10
C GLN A 141 -42.05 -3.86 -23.33
N ASP A 142 -41.16 -4.11 -24.29
CA ASP A 142 -41.45 -4.89 -25.50
C ASP A 142 -41.26 -6.43 -25.31
N GLY A 143 -41.12 -6.92 -24.08
CA GLY A 143 -40.97 -8.36 -23.78
C GLY A 143 -39.60 -8.98 -24.07
N ARG A 144 -38.56 -8.18 -24.37
CA ARG A 144 -37.18 -8.70 -24.54
C ARG A 144 -36.53 -8.97 -23.18
N PRO A 145 -35.78 -10.07 -23.01
CA PRO A 145 -35.08 -10.37 -21.76
C PRO A 145 -34.01 -9.32 -21.46
N LEU A 146 -33.94 -8.90 -20.20
CA LEU A 146 -33.06 -7.82 -19.74
C LEU A 146 -32.15 -8.27 -18.58
N HIS A 147 -32.71 -8.97 -17.60
CA HIS A 147 -32.01 -9.57 -16.45
C HIS A 147 -30.99 -8.63 -15.78
N ARG A 148 -31.46 -7.47 -15.32
CA ARG A 148 -30.59 -6.47 -14.70
C ARG A 148 -31.19 -5.84 -13.45
N THR A 149 -30.37 -5.07 -12.75
CA THR A 149 -30.81 -4.17 -11.68
C THR A 149 -30.17 -2.80 -11.85
N ARG A 150 -30.95 -1.75 -11.58
CA ARG A 150 -30.49 -0.36 -11.49
C ARG A 150 -30.44 0.16 -10.05
N GLY A 151 -30.71 -0.68 -9.05
CA GLY A 151 -30.81 -0.28 -7.65
C GLY A 151 -29.47 -0.02 -6.96
N PHE A 152 -28.35 -0.43 -7.57
CA PHE A 152 -27.01 -0.14 -7.07
C PHE A 152 -25.99 -0.02 -8.21
N ALA A 153 -24.87 0.62 -7.88
CA ALA A 153 -23.75 0.86 -8.78
C ALA A 153 -22.43 0.54 -8.05
N PHE A 154 -21.38 0.27 -8.83
CA PHE A 154 -20.02 0.14 -8.33
C PHE A 154 -19.11 1.20 -8.97
N LEU A 155 -18.28 1.84 -8.15
CA LEU A 155 -17.25 2.80 -8.55
C LEU A 155 -15.94 2.44 -7.87
N GLY A 156 -14.86 2.19 -8.62
CA GLY A 156 -13.55 1.87 -8.06
C GLY A 156 -12.54 1.51 -9.14
N GLY A 157 -11.41 0.86 -8.80
CA GLY A 157 -10.78 -0.08 -9.74
C GLY A 157 -9.27 0.02 -9.96
N ALA A 158 -8.76 1.14 -10.47
CA ALA A 158 -7.41 1.19 -11.03
C ALA A 158 -6.24 1.03 -10.03
N THR A 159 -6.52 1.12 -8.74
CA THR A 159 -5.52 0.92 -7.67
C THR A 159 -5.53 -0.48 -7.06
N LEU A 160 -6.47 -1.32 -7.48
CA LEU A 160 -6.61 -2.72 -7.05
C LEU A 160 -5.86 -3.64 -8.01
N ASP A 161 -5.61 -4.86 -7.57
CA ASP A 161 -4.98 -5.86 -8.42
C ASP A 161 -5.90 -6.24 -9.59
N THR A 162 -5.32 -6.79 -10.66
CA THR A 162 -6.08 -7.14 -11.86
C THR A 162 -7.09 -8.26 -11.56
N GLU A 163 -6.68 -9.20 -10.72
CA GLU A 163 -7.46 -10.33 -10.25
C GLU A 163 -8.65 -9.86 -9.40
N GLU A 164 -8.44 -8.87 -8.52
CA GLU A 164 -9.49 -8.26 -7.72
C GLU A 164 -10.50 -7.51 -8.61
N ASN A 165 -10.01 -6.73 -9.58
CA ASN A 165 -10.86 -6.06 -10.57
C ASN A 165 -11.71 -7.06 -11.36
N TYR A 166 -11.12 -8.19 -11.76
CA TYR A 166 -11.84 -9.27 -12.42
C TYR A 166 -12.95 -9.83 -11.54
N LEU A 167 -12.67 -10.12 -10.26
CA LEU A 167 -13.66 -10.63 -9.32
C LEU A 167 -14.79 -9.63 -9.07
N ILE A 168 -14.47 -8.36 -8.88
CA ILE A 168 -15.44 -7.27 -8.74
C ILE A 168 -16.34 -7.20 -9.96
N LYS A 169 -15.76 -7.15 -11.17
CA LYS A 169 -16.53 -7.10 -12.41
C LYS A 169 -17.45 -8.31 -12.53
N LYS A 170 -16.92 -9.51 -12.27
CA LYS A 170 -17.67 -10.76 -12.32
C LYS A 170 -18.84 -10.75 -11.33
N PHE A 171 -18.60 -10.35 -10.08
CA PHE A 171 -19.61 -10.28 -9.04
C PHE A 171 -20.75 -9.32 -9.41
N PHE A 172 -20.44 -8.07 -9.74
CA PHE A 172 -21.47 -7.07 -10.02
C PHE A 172 -22.23 -7.36 -11.31
N SER A 173 -21.56 -7.87 -12.35
CA SER A 173 -22.25 -8.30 -13.57
C SER A 173 -23.13 -9.53 -13.34
N ALA A 174 -22.68 -10.52 -12.55
CA ALA A 174 -23.52 -11.67 -12.17
C ALA A 174 -24.72 -11.25 -11.30
N ALA A 175 -24.55 -10.23 -10.46
CA ALA A 175 -25.65 -9.63 -9.71
C ALA A 175 -26.64 -8.84 -10.60
N GLY A 176 -26.31 -8.62 -11.88
CA GLY A 176 -27.12 -7.90 -12.87
C GLY A 176 -26.94 -6.38 -12.83
N ALA A 177 -25.93 -5.87 -12.12
CA ALA A 177 -25.65 -4.44 -12.13
C ALA A 177 -25.07 -4.00 -13.48
N ILE A 178 -25.57 -2.88 -14.00
CA ILE A 178 -25.09 -2.29 -15.26
C ILE A 178 -24.17 -1.08 -15.02
N SER A 179 -24.37 -0.37 -13.90
CA SER A 179 -23.60 0.82 -13.55
C SER A 179 -22.32 0.41 -12.83
N ILE A 180 -21.31 0.02 -13.60
CA ILE A 180 -19.99 -0.42 -13.11
C ILE A 180 -18.93 0.44 -13.79
N GLU A 181 -18.36 1.39 -13.06
CA GLU A 181 -17.46 2.41 -13.61
C GLU A 181 -16.15 2.49 -12.81
N ASN A 182 -15.11 3.08 -13.41
CA ASN A 182 -13.81 3.27 -12.79
C ASN A 182 -13.13 4.59 -13.22
N GLN A 183 -11.91 4.80 -12.72
CA GLN A 183 -11.10 5.97 -13.03
C GLN A 183 -10.77 6.11 -14.53
N ALA A 184 -10.80 5.03 -15.32
CA ALA A 184 -10.42 5.07 -16.74
C ALA A 184 -11.51 5.69 -17.64
N ARG A 185 -12.70 5.99 -17.09
CA ARG A 185 -13.77 6.67 -17.83
C ARG A 185 -13.44 8.16 -18.11
N ILE A 186 -12.61 8.77 -17.25
CA ILE A 186 -12.19 10.18 -17.32
C ILE A 186 -10.81 10.24 -17.97
#